data_AF-A0A7J5DDM2-F1
#
_entry.id   AF-A0A7J5DDM2-F1
#
_cell.length_a   1.000
_cell.length_b   1.000
_cell.length_c   1.000
_cell.angle_alpha   90.00
_cell.angle_beta   90.00
_cell.angle_gamma   90.00
#
_symmetry.space_group_name_H-M   'P 1'
#
loop_
_entity.id
_entity.type
_entity.pdbx_description
1 polymer ?
#
loop_
_entity_poly.entity_id
_entity_poly.type
_entity_poly.pdbx_seq_one_letter_code
_entity_poly.pdbx_strand_id
1 'polypeptide(L)'
;MTELWPYASPGAPAFGEWILAHVVSPRYVADALATRIGPYRHSLVPMIVHSVLGGVLMLLGPAQVLTAVRRRVRLHRALGVLFAVTVYASMAGAGLYLARTAPEDAFSGAAFWIVLATILVGTVTSVTFGVLSAVGGFPDLHQRWMLLCYGFLLTAPLLRFEWGGLPLLMPGLSMAEINQVATMHLGSVVAFGALIASRSLDRRRTVAGVSGSWAPVPVLALAHLAGAAALAWIARALLDHGTQGRRLLLAYLLPYAVTYAVTASRARRAGREGRPWAREEWRLHWVALCLAPVLSAGAAPLLERSLGLDGLTAPAAGAAIGCGMTAFAATLMVSVRVMYAREVLKRALPAPGSAGRLSAPVA
;
A
#
# COMPACT_ATOMS: atom_id res chain seq x y z
N MET A 1 -10.63 -19.50 -7.17
CA MET A 1 -10.05 -20.56 -8.01
C MET A 1 -8.57 -20.30 -8.10
N THR A 2 -7.72 -21.23 -7.65
CA THR A 2 -6.28 -21.02 -7.58
C THR A 2 -5.65 -21.32 -8.93
N GLU A 3 -5.11 -20.31 -9.60
CA GLU A 3 -4.31 -20.46 -10.81
C GLU A 3 -3.10 -21.39 -10.62
N LEU A 4 -2.75 -21.79 -9.39
CA LEU A 4 -1.63 -22.70 -9.11
C LEU A 4 -1.97 -24.20 -9.27
N TRP A 5 -3.25 -24.56 -9.40
CA TRP A 5 -3.66 -25.98 -9.48
C TRP A 5 -3.17 -26.70 -10.77
N PRO A 6 -3.20 -26.05 -11.96
CA PRO A 6 -2.57 -26.58 -13.17
C PRO A 6 -1.06 -26.84 -13.03
N TYR A 7 -0.39 -26.12 -12.13
CA TYR A 7 1.05 -26.31 -11.85
C TYR A 7 1.33 -27.47 -10.88
N ALA A 8 0.34 -27.86 -10.07
CA ALA A 8 0.45 -28.96 -9.10
C ALA A 8 -0.01 -30.30 -9.68
N SER A 9 -0.92 -30.31 -10.66
CA SER A 9 -1.42 -31.52 -11.31
C SER A 9 -1.66 -31.28 -12.82
N PRO A 10 -0.93 -31.94 -13.72
CA PRO A 10 -1.19 -31.86 -15.16
C PRO A 10 -2.62 -32.30 -15.49
N GLY A 11 -3.37 -31.47 -16.21
CA GLY A 11 -4.78 -31.74 -16.59
C GLY A 11 -5.84 -31.17 -15.62
N ALA A 12 -5.42 -30.47 -14.56
CA ALA A 12 -6.32 -29.72 -13.70
C ALA A 12 -7.10 -28.61 -14.45
N PRO A 13 -8.35 -28.29 -14.04
CA PRO A 13 -9.13 -27.21 -14.66
C PRO A 13 -8.42 -25.85 -14.54
N ALA A 14 -8.04 -25.26 -15.67
CA ALA A 14 -7.32 -23.99 -15.75
C ALA A 14 -8.26 -22.85 -16.20
N PHE A 15 -9.37 -22.65 -15.50
CA PHE A 15 -10.43 -21.71 -15.92
C PHE A 15 -9.92 -20.27 -16.12
N GLY A 16 -9.02 -19.80 -15.25
CA GLY A 16 -8.41 -18.47 -15.38
C GLY A 16 -7.53 -18.34 -16.63
N GLU A 17 -6.71 -19.35 -16.91
CA GLU A 17 -5.88 -19.40 -18.12
C GLU A 17 -6.75 -19.50 -19.38
N TRP A 18 -7.83 -20.28 -19.33
CA TRP A 18 -8.79 -20.40 -20.42
C TRP A 18 -9.45 -19.04 -20.73
N ILE A 19 -9.97 -18.32 -19.73
CA ILE A 19 -10.54 -16.98 -19.93
C ILE A 19 -9.46 -16.04 -20.49
N LEU A 20 -8.27 -16.01 -19.89
CA LEU A 20 -7.22 -15.08 -20.30
C LEU A 20 -6.73 -15.35 -21.72
N ALA A 21 -6.69 -16.62 -22.13
CA ALA A 21 -6.34 -17.02 -23.49
C ALA A 21 -7.38 -16.57 -24.52
N HIS A 22 -8.67 -16.57 -24.16
CA HIS A 22 -9.76 -16.10 -25.02
C HIS A 22 -9.87 -14.57 -25.06
N VAL A 23 -9.59 -13.89 -23.95
CA VAL A 23 -9.70 -12.43 -23.85
C VAL A 23 -8.46 -11.72 -24.40
N VAL A 24 -7.27 -12.26 -24.15
CA VAL A 24 -5.99 -11.62 -24.53
C VAL A 24 -5.37 -12.35 -25.72
N SER A 25 -4.72 -13.50 -25.50
CA SER A 25 -4.30 -14.42 -26.54
C SER A 25 -3.73 -15.72 -25.94
N PRO A 26 -3.81 -16.86 -26.64
CA PRO A 26 -3.19 -18.11 -26.16
C PRO A 26 -1.67 -18.02 -26.02
N ARG A 27 -1.00 -17.27 -26.91
CA ARG A 27 0.46 -17.08 -26.90
C ARG A 27 0.92 -16.33 -25.65
N TYR A 28 0.22 -15.26 -25.28
CA TYR A 28 0.50 -14.50 -24.05
C TYR A 28 0.41 -15.39 -22.79
N VAL A 29 -0.60 -16.27 -22.73
CA VAL A 29 -0.77 -17.21 -21.62
C VAL A 29 0.34 -18.26 -21.61
N ALA A 30 0.72 -18.82 -22.77
CA ALA A 30 1.81 -19.78 -22.88
C ALA A 30 3.16 -19.19 -22.42
N ASP A 31 3.46 -17.95 -22.80
CA ASP A 31 4.67 -17.24 -22.38
C ASP A 31 4.65 -16.95 -20.86
N ALA A 32 3.48 -16.63 -20.30
CA ALA A 32 3.29 -16.43 -18.87
C ALA A 32 3.47 -17.73 -18.06
N LEU A 33 3.03 -18.88 -18.61
CA LEU A 33 3.22 -20.20 -18.01
C LEU A 33 4.71 -20.56 -17.99
N ALA A 34 5.39 -20.44 -19.13
CA ALA A 34 6.81 -20.79 -19.26
C ALA A 34 7.70 -20.03 -18.27
N THR A 35 7.41 -18.74 -18.05
CA THR A 35 8.17 -17.87 -17.15
C THR A 35 7.86 -18.08 -15.66
N ARG A 36 6.81 -18.82 -15.29
CA ARG A 36 6.42 -19.08 -13.89
C ARG A 36 6.83 -20.44 -13.35
N ILE A 37 6.97 -21.44 -14.22
CA ILE A 37 7.19 -22.83 -13.79
C ILE A 37 8.51 -22.98 -13.02
N GLY A 38 9.60 -22.33 -13.47
CA GLY A 38 10.90 -22.41 -12.81
C GLY A 38 10.90 -21.89 -11.37
N PRO A 39 10.55 -20.61 -11.15
CA PRO A 39 10.57 -20.01 -9.82
C PRO A 39 9.62 -20.67 -8.81
N TYR A 40 8.48 -21.20 -9.27
CA TYR A 40 7.48 -21.80 -8.37
C TYR A 40 7.79 -23.24 -7.98
N ARG A 41 8.62 -23.98 -8.73
CA ARG A 41 8.96 -25.38 -8.40
C ARG A 41 9.55 -25.55 -7.01
N HIS A 42 10.40 -24.62 -6.57
CA HIS A 42 11.08 -24.70 -5.26
C HIS A 42 10.25 -24.16 -4.08
N SER A 43 9.12 -23.52 -4.37
CA SER A 43 8.26 -22.86 -3.38
C SER A 43 6.76 -23.12 -3.62
N LEU A 44 6.44 -24.24 -4.26
CA LEU A 44 5.07 -24.55 -4.69
C LEU A 44 4.09 -24.60 -3.52
N VAL A 45 4.43 -25.35 -2.46
CA VAL A 45 3.60 -25.47 -1.26
C VAL A 45 3.40 -24.10 -0.58
N PRO A 46 4.46 -23.32 -0.27
CA PRO A 46 4.30 -21.95 0.24
C PRO A 46 3.40 -21.06 -0.63
N MET A 47 3.50 -21.16 -1.95
CA MET A 47 2.70 -20.37 -2.89
C MET A 47 1.25 -20.81 -3.01
N ILE A 48 0.97 -22.11 -2.89
CA ILE A 48 -0.40 -22.63 -2.76
C ILE A 48 -1.03 -22.09 -1.48
N VAL A 49 -0.34 -22.24 -0.34
CA VAL A 49 -0.83 -21.73 0.95
C VAL A 49 -1.07 -20.22 0.87
N HIS A 50 -0.10 -19.45 0.39
CA HIS A 50 -0.22 -18.01 0.22
C HIS A 50 -1.44 -17.62 -0.63
N SER A 51 -1.64 -18.30 -1.77
CA SER A 51 -2.72 -18.00 -2.71
C SER A 51 -4.11 -18.38 -2.18
N VAL A 52 -4.23 -19.55 -1.53
CA VAL A 52 -5.49 -19.98 -0.91
C VAL A 52 -5.86 -19.03 0.22
N LEU A 53 -4.93 -18.76 1.14
CA LEU A 53 -5.16 -17.84 2.24
C LEU A 53 -5.41 -16.42 1.74
N GLY A 54 -4.74 -15.99 0.66
CA GLY A 54 -5.01 -14.73 -0.03
C GLY A 54 -6.46 -14.64 -0.52
N GLY A 55 -6.98 -15.72 -1.14
CA GLY A 55 -8.38 -15.81 -1.54
C GLY A 55 -9.34 -15.71 -0.35
N VAL A 56 -9.03 -16.36 0.77
CA VAL A 56 -9.81 -16.24 2.02
C VAL A 56 -9.79 -14.79 2.54
N LEU A 57 -8.64 -14.13 2.53
CA LEU A 57 -8.51 -12.72 2.95
C LEU A 57 -9.35 -11.76 2.09
N MET A 58 -9.50 -12.05 0.79
CA MET A 58 -10.36 -11.26 -0.09
C MET A 58 -11.83 -11.31 0.31
N LEU A 59 -12.28 -12.40 0.94
CA LEU A 59 -13.63 -12.52 1.48
C LEU A 59 -13.75 -11.91 2.88
N LEU A 60 -12.75 -12.15 3.73
CA LEU A 60 -12.76 -11.68 5.12
C LEU A 60 -12.70 -10.15 5.21
N GLY A 61 -11.85 -9.49 4.42
CA GLY A 61 -11.66 -8.03 4.50
C GLY A 61 -12.95 -7.22 4.33
N PRO A 62 -13.72 -7.39 3.23
CA PRO A 62 -14.99 -6.70 3.03
C PRO A 62 -16.03 -7.07 4.09
N ALA A 63 -16.06 -8.34 4.53
CA ALA A 63 -16.96 -8.79 5.58
C ALA A 63 -16.76 -8.02 6.89
N GLN A 64 -15.53 -7.59 7.22
CA GLN A 64 -15.26 -6.77 8.40
C GLN A 64 -15.83 -5.34 8.31
N VAL A 65 -16.04 -4.82 7.10
CA VAL A 65 -16.56 -3.46 6.86
C VAL A 65 -18.10 -3.46 6.85
N LEU A 66 -18.75 -4.60 6.64
CA LEU A 66 -20.21 -4.73 6.63
C LEU A 66 -20.83 -4.24 7.94
N THR A 67 -21.82 -3.35 7.83
CA THR A 67 -22.53 -2.75 8.96
C THR A 67 -23.11 -3.80 9.92
N ALA A 68 -23.62 -4.91 9.40
CA ALA A 68 -24.19 -6.01 10.20
C ALA A 68 -23.13 -6.67 11.10
N VAL A 69 -21.92 -6.88 10.57
CA VAL A 69 -20.79 -7.46 11.32
C VAL A 69 -20.28 -6.46 12.36
N ARG A 70 -20.13 -5.19 11.98
CA ARG A 70 -19.67 -4.12 12.89
C ARG A 70 -20.57 -3.91 14.11
N ARG A 71 -21.89 -4.12 13.96
CA ARG A 71 -22.85 -4.04 15.08
C ARG A 71 -22.70 -5.19 16.07
N ARG A 72 -22.16 -6.33 15.65
CA ARG A 72 -21.93 -7.51 16.50
C ARG A 72 -20.47 -7.56 16.94
N VAL A 73 -20.13 -6.87 18.02
CA VAL A 73 -18.74 -6.69 18.51
C VAL A 73 -17.98 -8.02 18.63
N ARG A 74 -18.60 -9.07 19.17
CA ARG A 74 -17.98 -10.40 19.29
C ARG A 74 -17.62 -11.01 17.92
N LEU A 75 -18.53 -10.90 16.95
CA LEU A 75 -18.32 -11.39 15.58
C LEU A 75 -17.22 -10.59 14.88
N HIS A 76 -17.25 -9.25 14.98
CA HIS A 76 -16.21 -8.39 14.42
C HIS A 76 -14.82 -8.73 14.99
N ARG A 77 -14.73 -8.97 16.31
CA ARG A 77 -13.48 -9.40 16.95
C ARG A 77 -13.03 -10.78 16.47
N ALA A 78 -13.91 -11.77 16.44
CA ALA A 78 -13.57 -13.11 15.97
C ALA A 78 -13.08 -13.11 14.52
N LEU A 79 -13.79 -12.40 13.63
CA LEU A 79 -13.37 -12.23 12.24
C LEU A 79 -12.06 -11.44 12.12
N GLY A 80 -11.82 -10.46 13.00
CA GLY A 80 -10.56 -9.72 13.03
C GLY A 80 -9.37 -10.54 13.47
N VAL A 81 -9.54 -11.42 14.48
CA VAL A 81 -8.50 -12.37 14.88
C VAL A 81 -8.23 -13.34 13.73
N LEU A 82 -9.28 -13.92 13.14
CA LEU A 82 -9.15 -14.81 11.99
C LEU A 82 -8.41 -14.13 10.83
N PHE A 83 -8.83 -12.92 10.45
CA PHE A 83 -8.17 -12.12 9.42
C PHE A 83 -6.69 -11.93 9.73
N ALA A 84 -6.33 -11.46 10.94
CA ALA A 84 -4.94 -11.20 11.30
C ALA A 84 -4.07 -12.47 11.25
N VAL A 85 -4.55 -13.58 11.81
CA VAL A 85 -3.86 -14.88 11.75
C VAL A 85 -3.68 -15.33 10.30
N THR A 86 -4.72 -15.22 9.48
CA THR A 86 -4.65 -15.55 8.05
C THR A 86 -3.65 -14.66 7.30
N VAL A 87 -3.57 -13.36 7.62
CA VAL A 87 -2.56 -12.45 7.05
C VAL A 87 -1.16 -12.95 7.41
N TYR A 88 -0.84 -13.19 8.68
CA TYR A 88 0.50 -13.63 9.07
C TYR A 88 0.87 -14.97 8.43
N ALA A 89 -0.04 -15.94 8.40
CA ALA A 89 0.20 -17.24 7.77
C ALA A 89 0.43 -17.10 6.25
N SER A 90 -0.39 -16.29 5.56
CA SER A 90 -0.24 -16.03 4.12
C SER A 90 1.07 -15.29 3.81
N MET A 91 1.41 -14.28 4.61
CA MET A 91 2.63 -13.48 4.47
C MET A 91 3.88 -14.29 4.80
N ALA A 92 3.83 -15.24 5.74
CA ALA A 92 4.93 -16.18 5.99
C ALA A 92 5.22 -17.06 4.77
N GLY A 93 4.17 -17.52 4.06
CA GLY A 93 4.32 -18.22 2.78
C GLY A 93 5.00 -17.38 1.70
N ALA A 94 4.59 -16.11 1.56
CA ALA A 94 5.23 -15.16 0.64
C ALA A 94 6.69 -14.85 1.03
N GLY A 95 6.95 -14.66 2.33
CA GLY A 95 8.29 -14.43 2.85
C GLY A 95 9.23 -15.60 2.61
N LEU A 96 8.73 -16.84 2.75
CA LEU A 96 9.51 -18.04 2.44
C LEU A 96 9.86 -18.16 0.95
N TYR A 97 8.93 -17.77 0.07
CA TYR A 97 9.22 -17.69 -1.37
C TYR A 97 10.32 -16.66 -1.66
N LEU A 98 10.19 -15.43 -1.13
CA LEU A 98 11.19 -14.38 -1.33
C LEU A 98 12.55 -14.74 -0.74
N ALA A 99 12.59 -15.43 0.40
CA ALA A 99 13.83 -15.89 1.02
C ALA A 99 14.54 -17.00 0.22
N ARG A 100 13.80 -17.75 -0.60
CA ARG A 100 14.32 -18.87 -1.42
C ARG A 100 14.56 -18.49 -2.88
N THR A 101 14.17 -17.29 -3.30
CA THR A 101 14.22 -16.87 -4.69
C THR A 101 15.10 -15.64 -4.78
N ALA A 102 16.21 -15.74 -5.50
CA ALA A 102 17.07 -14.59 -5.77
C ALA A 102 16.30 -13.53 -6.58
N PRO A 103 16.62 -12.23 -6.45
CA PRO A 103 15.94 -11.17 -7.19
C PRO A 103 15.89 -11.40 -8.71
N GLU A 104 16.97 -11.91 -9.29
CA GLU A 104 17.11 -12.25 -10.71
C GLU A 104 16.22 -13.43 -11.14
N ASP A 105 15.98 -14.38 -10.23
CA ASP A 105 15.14 -15.57 -10.44
C ASP A 105 13.67 -15.30 -10.15
N ALA A 106 13.33 -14.11 -9.67
CA ALA A 106 11.97 -13.75 -9.33
C ALA A 106 11.09 -13.72 -10.58
N PHE A 107 9.81 -14.06 -10.40
CA PHE A 107 8.85 -13.90 -11.48
C PHE A 107 8.81 -12.42 -11.93
N SER A 108 9.09 -12.15 -13.22
CA SER A 108 9.20 -10.79 -13.79
C SER A 108 10.39 -9.95 -13.31
N GLY A 109 11.42 -10.59 -12.74
CA GLY A 109 12.73 -10.01 -12.45
C GLY A 109 12.83 -9.20 -11.15
N ALA A 110 14.00 -8.61 -10.94
CA ALA A 110 14.39 -8.01 -9.66
C ALA A 110 13.52 -6.83 -9.21
N ALA A 111 13.06 -5.98 -10.14
CA ALA A 111 12.14 -4.89 -9.79
C ALA A 111 10.83 -5.42 -9.18
N PHE A 112 10.30 -6.52 -9.71
CA PHE A 112 9.11 -7.16 -9.17
C PHE A 112 9.38 -7.76 -7.79
N TRP A 113 10.54 -8.42 -7.59
CA TRP A 113 10.96 -8.94 -6.29
C TRP A 113 11.00 -7.84 -5.21
N ILE A 114 11.57 -6.67 -5.53
CA ILE A 114 11.67 -5.53 -4.59
C ILE A 114 10.28 -5.04 -4.20
N VAL A 115 9.35 -4.97 -5.15
CA VAL A 115 7.97 -4.57 -4.91
C VAL A 115 7.26 -5.60 -4.03
N LEU A 116 7.43 -6.90 -4.29
CA LEU A 116 6.87 -7.96 -3.46
C LEU A 116 7.41 -7.90 -2.03
N ALA A 117 8.71 -7.72 -1.85
CA ALA A 117 9.33 -7.59 -0.53
C ALA A 117 8.80 -6.35 0.22
N THR A 118 8.66 -5.23 -0.47
CA THR A 118 8.12 -3.99 0.12
C THR A 118 6.66 -4.17 0.54
N ILE A 119 5.82 -4.78 -0.30
CA ILE A 119 4.41 -5.04 0.00
C ILE A 119 4.28 -6.04 1.15
N LEU A 120 5.12 -7.07 1.21
CA LEU A 120 5.16 -8.03 2.31
C LEU A 120 5.38 -7.31 3.65
N VAL A 121 6.44 -6.50 3.73
CA VAL A 121 6.76 -5.72 4.95
C VAL A 121 5.64 -4.75 5.28
N GLY A 122 5.13 -4.00 4.29
CA GLY A 122 4.05 -3.05 4.47
C GLY A 122 2.76 -3.71 4.97
N THR A 123 2.43 -4.90 4.47
CA THR A 123 1.24 -5.66 4.88
C THR A 123 1.37 -6.16 6.32
N VAL A 124 2.49 -6.82 6.64
CA VAL A 124 2.76 -7.35 7.98
C VAL A 124 2.76 -6.24 9.01
N THR A 125 3.48 -5.15 8.75
CA THR A 125 3.54 -4.01 9.68
C THR A 125 2.19 -3.30 9.82
N SER A 126 1.41 -3.18 8.75
CA SER A 126 0.06 -2.60 8.80
C SER A 126 -0.88 -3.44 9.65
N VAL A 127 -0.91 -4.78 9.50
CA VAL A 127 -1.75 -5.62 10.36
C VAL A 127 -1.27 -5.58 11.82
N THR A 128 0.05 -5.55 12.07
CA THR A 128 0.61 -5.41 13.42
C THR A 128 0.15 -4.13 14.08
N PHE A 129 0.30 -2.98 13.42
CA PHE A 129 -0.16 -1.70 13.97
C PHE A 129 -1.69 -1.64 14.10
N GLY A 130 -2.43 -2.31 13.22
CA GLY A 130 -3.87 -2.49 13.35
C GLY A 130 -4.24 -3.25 14.63
N VAL A 131 -3.58 -4.37 14.91
CA VAL A 131 -3.79 -5.17 16.13
C VAL A 131 -3.38 -4.39 17.37
N LEU A 132 -2.21 -3.75 17.38
CA LEU A 132 -1.75 -2.93 18.50
C LEU A 132 -2.72 -1.78 18.80
N SER A 133 -3.25 -1.13 17.75
CA SER A 133 -4.26 -0.08 17.91
C SER A 133 -5.57 -0.62 18.49
N ALA A 134 -5.98 -1.85 18.13
CA ALA A 134 -7.16 -2.49 18.71
C ALA A 134 -6.96 -2.83 20.19
N VAL A 135 -5.81 -3.43 20.54
CA VAL A 135 -5.45 -3.77 21.93
C VAL A 135 -5.35 -2.51 22.79
N GLY A 136 -4.79 -1.42 22.24
CA GLY A 136 -4.71 -0.12 22.91
C GLY A 136 -6.03 0.65 23.00
N GLY A 137 -7.15 0.11 22.49
CA GLY A 137 -8.45 0.79 22.54
C GLY A 137 -8.54 2.01 21.62
N PHE A 138 -7.83 2.00 20.49
CA PHE A 138 -7.78 3.08 19.51
C PHE A 138 -8.48 2.67 18.20
N PRO A 139 -9.83 2.59 18.18
CA PRO A 139 -10.58 2.05 17.04
C PRO A 139 -10.39 2.87 15.76
N ASP A 140 -10.09 4.17 15.88
CA ASP A 140 -9.84 5.03 14.73
C ASP A 140 -8.49 4.77 14.06
N LEU A 141 -7.46 4.48 14.84
CA LEU A 141 -6.15 4.08 14.32
C LEU A 141 -6.19 2.65 13.79
N HIS A 142 -6.89 1.75 14.50
CA HIS A 142 -7.14 0.39 14.05
C HIS A 142 -7.75 0.36 12.64
N GLN A 143 -8.84 1.13 12.42
CA GLN A 143 -9.50 1.19 11.12
C GLN A 143 -8.53 1.63 10.00
N ARG A 144 -7.69 2.64 10.25
CA ARG A 144 -6.73 3.15 9.26
C ARG A 144 -5.72 2.10 8.85
N TRP A 145 -5.11 1.44 9.84
CA TRP A 145 -4.12 0.40 9.61
C TRP A 145 -4.71 -0.83 8.93
N MET A 146 -5.92 -1.25 9.30
CA MET A 146 -6.59 -2.38 8.65
C MET A 146 -6.98 -2.08 7.20
N LEU A 147 -7.41 -0.85 6.89
CA LEU A 147 -7.69 -0.45 5.50
C LEU A 147 -6.43 -0.37 4.65
N LEU A 148 -5.32 0.12 5.20
CA LEU A 148 -4.04 0.12 4.50
C LEU A 148 -3.52 -1.31 4.27
N CYS A 149 -3.60 -2.16 5.29
CA CYS A 149 -3.29 -3.59 5.18
C CYS A 149 -4.12 -4.25 4.07
N TYR A 150 -5.43 -4.01 4.06
CA TYR A 150 -6.31 -4.57 3.05
C TYR A 150 -6.01 -4.01 1.66
N GLY A 151 -5.68 -2.71 1.56
CA GLY A 151 -5.16 -2.11 0.32
C GLY A 151 -3.95 -2.86 -0.22
N PHE A 152 -2.93 -3.11 0.61
CA PHE A 152 -1.76 -3.88 0.16
C PHE A 152 -2.10 -5.31 -0.27
N LEU A 153 -3.04 -5.98 0.40
CA LEU A 153 -3.53 -7.30 -0.02
C LEU A 153 -4.27 -7.26 -1.37
N LEU A 154 -4.91 -6.13 -1.71
CA LEU A 154 -5.60 -5.95 -3.00
C LEU A 154 -4.64 -5.80 -4.19
N THR A 155 -3.33 -5.61 -3.97
CA THR A 155 -2.37 -5.54 -5.08
C THR A 155 -2.36 -6.81 -5.93
N ALA A 156 -2.45 -7.98 -5.30
CA ALA A 156 -2.46 -9.26 -6.00
C ALA A 156 -3.69 -9.42 -6.93
N PRO A 157 -4.95 -9.28 -6.46
CA PRO A 157 -6.11 -9.38 -7.36
C PRO A 157 -6.16 -8.24 -8.39
N LEU A 158 -5.75 -7.02 -8.04
CA LEU A 158 -5.67 -5.93 -9.03
C LEU A 158 -4.68 -6.24 -10.14
N LEU A 159 -3.52 -6.80 -9.80
CA LEU A 159 -2.56 -7.28 -10.79
C LEU A 159 -3.18 -8.35 -11.71
N ARG A 160 -4.02 -9.25 -11.19
CA ARG A 160 -4.74 -10.23 -12.03
C ARG A 160 -5.73 -9.56 -12.99
N PHE A 161 -6.42 -8.51 -12.56
CA PHE A 161 -7.27 -7.73 -13.47
C PHE A 161 -6.43 -7.02 -14.53
N GLU A 162 -5.28 -6.47 -14.16
CA GLU A 162 -4.36 -5.80 -15.07
C GLU A 162 -3.74 -6.77 -16.09
N TRP A 163 -3.56 -8.05 -15.77
CA TRP A 163 -3.15 -9.05 -16.75
C TRP A 163 -4.17 -9.26 -17.87
N GLY A 164 -5.44 -8.98 -17.64
CA GLY A 164 -6.47 -8.96 -18.69
C GLY A 164 -6.56 -7.60 -19.37
N GLY A 165 -6.50 -6.50 -18.59
CA GLY A 165 -6.76 -5.16 -19.09
C GLY A 165 -5.56 -4.50 -19.81
N LEU A 166 -4.35 -4.56 -19.24
CA LEU A 166 -3.20 -3.87 -19.80
C LEU A 166 -2.77 -4.41 -21.18
N PRO A 167 -2.78 -5.73 -21.46
CA PRO A 167 -2.46 -6.23 -22.79
C PRO A 167 -3.42 -5.75 -23.89
N LEU A 168 -4.69 -5.45 -23.54
CA LEU A 168 -5.66 -4.88 -24.48
C LEU A 168 -5.33 -3.41 -24.82
N LEU A 169 -4.78 -2.67 -23.86
CA LEU A 169 -4.35 -1.28 -24.05
C LEU A 169 -2.95 -1.18 -24.67
N MET A 170 -2.11 -2.19 -24.45
CA MET A 170 -0.71 -2.26 -24.86
C MET A 170 -0.43 -3.61 -25.53
N PRO A 171 -0.96 -3.85 -26.73
CA PRO A 171 -0.80 -5.12 -27.42
C PRO A 171 0.68 -5.37 -27.77
N GLY A 172 1.08 -6.64 -27.72
CA GLY A 172 2.43 -7.08 -28.07
C GLY A 172 3.44 -7.08 -26.92
N LEU A 173 3.07 -6.63 -25.72
CA LEU A 173 3.94 -6.71 -24.55
C LEU A 173 3.94 -8.11 -23.93
N SER A 174 5.11 -8.53 -23.46
CA SER A 174 5.26 -9.73 -22.65
C SER A 174 4.61 -9.55 -21.27
N MET A 175 4.27 -10.66 -20.60
CA MET A 175 3.77 -10.63 -19.21
C MET A 175 4.74 -9.92 -18.26
N ALA A 176 6.05 -10.05 -18.46
CA ALA A 176 7.04 -9.35 -17.65
C ALA A 176 6.97 -7.83 -17.82
N GLU A 177 6.83 -7.34 -19.07
CA GLU A 177 6.67 -5.91 -19.34
C GLU A 177 5.34 -5.37 -18.80
N ILE A 178 4.26 -6.15 -18.91
CA ILE A 178 2.96 -5.81 -18.32
C ILE A 178 3.09 -5.69 -16.80
N ASN A 179 3.80 -6.61 -16.15
CA ASN A 179 4.06 -6.53 -14.71
C ASN A 179 4.93 -5.33 -14.34
N GLN A 180 5.93 -4.97 -15.15
CA GLN A 180 6.69 -3.75 -14.91
C GLN A 180 5.75 -2.53 -14.93
N VAL A 181 4.91 -2.37 -15.96
CA VAL A 181 3.92 -1.29 -16.06
C VAL A 181 2.97 -1.27 -14.85
N ALA A 182 2.43 -2.43 -14.48
CA ALA A 182 1.55 -2.62 -13.32
C ALA A 182 2.21 -2.14 -12.02
N THR A 183 3.45 -2.59 -11.77
CA THR A 183 4.17 -2.24 -10.54
C THR A 183 4.47 -0.75 -10.42
N MET A 184 4.61 -0.02 -11.52
CA MET A 184 4.81 1.45 -11.47
C MET A 184 3.68 2.19 -10.77
N HIS A 185 2.48 1.60 -10.65
CA HIS A 185 1.32 2.29 -10.12
C HIS A 185 0.50 1.57 -9.07
N LEU A 186 0.48 0.23 -9.04
CA LEU A 186 -0.38 -0.52 -8.13
C LEU A 186 -0.22 -0.09 -6.66
N GLY A 187 1.02 0.14 -6.20
CA GLY A 187 1.29 0.63 -4.85
C GLY A 187 0.61 1.97 -4.55
N SER A 188 0.59 2.89 -5.51
CA SER A 188 -0.10 4.18 -5.38
C SER A 188 -1.62 4.01 -5.35
N VAL A 189 -2.16 3.18 -6.24
CA VAL A 189 -3.61 2.95 -6.39
C VAL A 189 -4.18 2.37 -5.09
N VAL A 190 -3.54 1.33 -4.54
CA VAL A 190 -4.06 0.68 -3.34
C VAL A 190 -3.92 1.55 -2.09
N ALA A 191 -2.79 2.22 -1.92
CA ALA A 191 -2.57 3.06 -0.75
C ALA A 191 -3.48 4.29 -0.78
N PHE A 192 -3.71 4.85 -1.95
CA PHE A 192 -4.65 5.95 -2.15
C PHE A 192 -6.11 5.51 -1.97
N GLY A 193 -6.47 4.32 -2.48
CA GLY A 193 -7.79 3.71 -2.24
C GLY A 193 -8.06 3.52 -0.74
N ALA A 194 -7.07 3.02 0.00
CA ALA A 194 -7.14 2.88 1.46
C ALA A 194 -7.33 4.24 2.18
N LEU A 195 -6.63 5.30 1.73
CA LEU A 195 -6.81 6.66 2.25
C LEU A 195 -8.24 7.17 2.02
N ILE A 196 -8.77 7.04 0.80
CA ILE A 196 -10.15 7.45 0.49
C ILE A 196 -11.15 6.68 1.36
N ALA A 197 -11.00 5.35 1.47
CA ALA A 197 -11.85 4.52 2.30
C ALA A 197 -11.77 4.92 3.78
N SER A 198 -10.58 5.23 4.28
CA SER A 198 -10.40 5.66 5.67
C SER A 198 -11.10 6.99 5.94
N ARG A 199 -10.93 7.95 5.02
CA ARG A 199 -11.55 9.29 5.11
C ARG A 199 -13.05 9.30 4.90
N SER A 200 -13.61 8.35 4.15
CA SER A 200 -15.06 8.22 3.96
C SER A 200 -15.74 7.69 5.23
N LEU A 201 -15.03 6.86 5.99
CA LEU A 201 -15.50 6.30 7.27
C LEU A 201 -15.25 7.23 8.46
N ASP A 202 -14.17 8.03 8.46
CA ASP A 202 -13.87 8.99 9.52
C ASP A 202 -14.54 10.36 9.25
N ARG A 203 -15.69 10.64 9.87
CA ARG A 203 -16.42 11.92 9.68
C ARG A 203 -16.02 13.04 10.65
N ARG A 204 -15.05 12.80 11.54
CA ARG A 204 -14.67 13.78 12.58
C ARG A 204 -14.18 15.09 11.95
N ARG A 205 -14.63 16.21 12.51
CA ARG A 205 -14.18 17.56 12.11
C ARG A 205 -12.91 17.97 12.86
N THR A 206 -12.81 17.57 14.13
CA THR A 206 -11.72 17.86 15.06
C THR A 206 -11.30 16.57 15.75
N VAL A 207 -10.08 16.57 16.29
CA VAL A 207 -9.58 15.55 17.22
C VAL A 207 -9.09 16.31 18.44
N ALA A 208 -9.56 15.93 19.62
CA ALA A 208 -9.19 16.61 20.86
C ALA A 208 -7.66 16.56 21.05
N GLY A 209 -7.06 17.67 21.50
CA GLY A 209 -5.62 17.80 21.72
C GLY A 209 -4.79 18.07 20.46
N VAL A 210 -5.38 17.96 19.26
CA VAL A 210 -4.68 18.33 18.02
C VAL A 210 -4.76 19.86 17.85
N SER A 211 -3.61 20.51 17.88
CA SER A 211 -3.43 21.92 17.55
C SER A 211 -2.42 22.10 16.41
N GLY A 212 -2.48 23.25 15.73
CA GLY A 212 -1.56 23.60 14.65
C GLY A 212 -1.57 22.63 13.45
N SER A 213 -0.50 22.68 12.66
CA SER A 213 -0.27 21.82 11.48
C SER A 213 1.16 21.29 11.53
N TRP A 214 1.35 20.00 11.26
CA TRP A 214 2.67 19.37 11.06
C TRP A 214 3.05 19.38 9.57
N ALA A 215 2.11 19.78 8.71
CA ALA A 215 2.35 20.13 7.32
C ALA A 215 2.01 21.62 7.08
N PRO A 216 2.70 22.57 7.75
CA PRO A 216 2.53 23.99 7.47
C PRO A 216 3.02 24.32 6.05
N VAL A 217 2.69 25.52 5.57
CA VAL A 217 2.98 25.95 4.19
C VAL A 217 4.46 25.82 3.81
N PRO A 218 5.45 26.18 4.67
CA PRO A 218 6.86 25.98 4.33
C PRO A 218 7.24 24.51 4.10
N VAL A 219 6.74 23.59 4.93
CA VAL A 219 6.97 22.14 4.76
C VAL A 219 6.35 21.65 3.45
N LEU A 220 5.13 22.09 3.13
CA LEU A 220 4.51 21.78 1.85
C LEU A 220 5.35 22.32 0.68
N ALA A 221 5.79 23.58 0.73
CA ALA A 221 6.57 24.19 -0.34
C ALA A 221 7.88 23.44 -0.58
N LEU A 222 8.63 23.11 0.49
CA LEU A 222 9.86 22.33 0.40
C LEU A 222 9.60 20.92 -0.18
N ALA A 223 8.54 20.25 0.25
CA ALA A 223 8.18 18.95 -0.29
C ALA A 223 7.82 19.01 -1.78
N HIS A 224 7.14 20.08 -2.25
CA HIS A 224 6.84 20.28 -3.67
C HIS A 224 8.10 20.53 -4.49
N LEU A 225 9.01 21.38 -4.01
CA LEU A 225 10.26 21.68 -4.70
C LEU A 225 11.13 20.42 -4.82
N ALA A 226 11.31 19.69 -3.71
CA ALA A 226 12.06 18.43 -3.70
C ALA A 226 11.40 17.37 -4.60
N GLY A 227 10.08 17.23 -4.52
CA GLY A 227 9.30 16.32 -5.35
C GLY A 227 9.41 16.65 -6.84
N ALA A 228 9.32 17.92 -7.22
CA ALA A 228 9.44 18.37 -8.60
C ALA A 228 10.86 18.12 -9.16
N ALA A 229 11.90 18.40 -8.38
CA ALA A 229 13.28 18.11 -8.77
C ALA A 229 13.51 16.60 -8.98
N ALA A 230 13.00 15.77 -8.06
CA ALA A 230 13.09 14.32 -8.17
C ALA A 230 12.26 13.76 -9.34
N LEU A 231 11.07 14.30 -9.61
CA LEU A 231 10.27 13.94 -10.79
C LEU A 231 11.01 14.28 -12.10
N ALA A 232 11.65 15.44 -12.17
CA ALA A 232 12.45 15.81 -13.34
C ALA A 232 13.62 14.84 -13.55
N TRP A 233 14.24 14.37 -12.46
CA TRP A 233 15.26 13.34 -12.52
C TRP A 233 14.71 11.99 -13.00
N ILE A 234 13.61 11.49 -12.42
CA ILE A 234 12.95 10.24 -12.83
C ILE A 234 12.53 10.30 -14.30
N ALA A 235 11.94 11.42 -14.72
CA ALA A 235 11.52 11.63 -16.10
C ALA A 235 12.71 11.51 -17.05
N ARG A 236 13.84 12.18 -16.76
CA ARG A 236 15.05 12.07 -17.58
C ARG A 236 15.56 10.62 -17.63
N ALA A 237 15.77 10.01 -16.46
CA ALA A 237 16.31 8.66 -16.35
C ALA A 237 15.49 7.62 -17.13
N LEU A 238 14.15 7.73 -17.10
CA LEU A 238 13.29 6.85 -17.87
C LEU A 238 13.24 7.23 -19.36
N LEU A 239 13.18 8.51 -19.72
CA LEU A 239 13.11 8.93 -21.13
C LEU A 239 14.34 8.54 -21.95
N ASP A 240 15.51 8.44 -21.33
CA ASP A 240 16.75 7.99 -21.96
C ASP A 240 16.66 6.54 -22.49
N HIS A 241 15.66 5.76 -22.03
CA HIS A 241 15.40 4.38 -22.46
C HIS A 241 14.28 4.25 -23.50
N GLY A 242 14.00 5.33 -24.25
CA GLY A 242 13.13 5.28 -25.42
C GLY A 242 11.66 4.95 -25.11
N THR A 243 11.06 4.05 -25.91
CA THR A 243 9.62 3.72 -25.85
C THR A 243 9.23 3.01 -24.56
N GLN A 244 10.05 2.06 -24.09
CA GLN A 244 9.82 1.35 -22.83
C GLN A 244 9.85 2.32 -21.65
N GLY A 245 10.85 3.19 -21.60
CA GLY A 245 10.97 4.20 -20.56
C GLY A 245 9.80 5.20 -20.53
N ARG A 246 9.36 5.70 -21.69
CA ARG A 246 8.15 6.54 -21.81
C ARG A 246 6.91 5.86 -21.25
N ARG A 247 6.73 4.58 -21.54
CA ARG A 247 5.61 3.78 -21.04
C ARG A 247 5.63 3.66 -19.52
N LEU A 248 6.77 3.33 -18.92
CA LEU A 248 6.90 3.25 -17.46
C LEU A 248 6.69 4.62 -16.79
N LEU A 249 7.21 5.68 -17.40
CA LEU A 249 7.00 7.04 -16.93
C LEU A 249 5.51 7.42 -16.93
N LEU A 250 4.79 7.11 -18.01
CA LEU A 250 3.33 7.36 -18.08
C LEU A 250 2.58 6.55 -17.02
N ALA A 251 2.93 5.28 -16.85
CA ALA A 251 2.34 4.40 -15.85
C ALA A 251 2.53 4.95 -14.43
N TYR A 252 3.66 5.61 -14.14
CA TYR A 252 3.91 6.27 -12.86
C TYR A 252 3.18 7.63 -12.74
N LEU A 253 3.33 8.50 -13.74
CA LEU A 253 2.88 9.90 -13.67
C LEU A 253 1.36 10.04 -13.66
N LEU A 254 0.63 9.22 -14.43
CA LEU A 254 -0.82 9.32 -14.52
C LEU A 254 -1.51 9.12 -13.15
N PRO A 255 -1.31 8.00 -12.44
CA PRO A 255 -1.92 7.80 -11.13
C PRO A 255 -1.35 8.77 -10.09
N TYR A 256 -0.05 9.10 -10.16
CA TYR A 256 0.54 10.13 -9.30
C TYR A 256 -0.19 11.48 -9.44
N ALA A 257 -0.43 11.95 -10.67
CA ALA A 257 -1.11 13.21 -10.96
C ALA A 257 -2.57 13.20 -10.48
N VAL A 258 -3.29 12.10 -10.69
CA VAL A 258 -4.66 11.92 -10.20
C VAL A 258 -4.71 11.98 -8.67
N THR A 259 -3.85 11.21 -8.00
CA THR A 259 -3.75 11.19 -6.54
C THR A 259 -3.37 12.56 -5.98
N TYR A 260 -2.46 13.28 -6.65
CA TYR A 260 -2.07 14.64 -6.28
C TYR A 260 -3.25 15.60 -6.39
N ALA A 261 -3.95 15.61 -7.53
CA ALA A 261 -5.08 16.50 -7.77
C ALA A 261 -6.20 16.28 -6.75
N VAL A 262 -6.55 15.03 -6.46
CA VAL A 262 -7.59 14.70 -5.48
C VAL A 262 -7.15 15.09 -4.07
N THR A 263 -5.93 14.75 -3.66
CA THR A 263 -5.42 15.08 -2.31
C THR A 263 -5.37 16.59 -2.09
N ALA A 264 -4.87 17.36 -3.06
CA ALA A 264 -4.85 18.82 -3.03
C ALA A 264 -6.27 19.41 -2.97
N SER A 265 -7.19 18.92 -3.80
CA SER A 265 -8.59 19.34 -3.83
C SER A 265 -9.29 19.08 -2.49
N ARG A 266 -9.11 17.89 -1.92
CA ARG A 266 -9.69 17.50 -0.64
C ARG A 266 -9.11 18.28 0.54
N ALA A 267 -7.80 18.54 0.54
CA ALA A 267 -7.16 19.40 1.54
C ALA A 267 -7.71 20.83 1.52
N ARG A 268 -7.84 21.43 0.32
CA ARG A 268 -8.40 22.77 0.13
C ARG A 268 -9.86 22.83 0.55
N ARG A 269 -10.67 21.86 0.11
CA ARG A 269 -12.10 21.76 0.46
C ARG A 269 -12.30 21.61 1.97
N ALA A 270 -11.56 20.73 2.63
CA ALA A 270 -11.64 20.57 4.08
C ALA A 270 -11.28 21.87 4.83
N GLY A 271 -10.35 22.67 4.29
CA GLY A 271 -10.04 24.00 4.82
C GLY A 271 -11.20 24.98 4.69
N ARG A 272 -11.86 25.03 3.52
CA ARG A 272 -13.04 25.89 3.29
C ARG A 272 -14.24 25.49 4.15
N GLU A 273 -14.41 24.19 4.38
CA GLU A 273 -15.50 23.64 5.21
C GLU A 273 -15.25 23.76 6.73
N GLY A 274 -14.13 24.36 7.17
CA GLY A 274 -13.80 24.47 8.60
C GLY A 274 -13.59 23.11 9.27
N ARG A 275 -13.01 22.13 8.55
CA ARG A 275 -12.72 20.78 9.05
C ARG A 275 -11.22 20.60 9.28
N PRO A 276 -10.66 21.13 10.39
CA PRO A 276 -9.22 21.21 10.60
C PRO A 276 -8.54 19.84 10.63
N TRP A 277 -9.16 18.82 11.23
CA TRP A 277 -8.58 17.48 11.26
C TRP A 277 -8.46 16.86 9.87
N ALA A 278 -9.55 16.89 9.10
CA ALA A 278 -9.54 16.36 7.74
C ALA A 278 -8.53 17.11 6.87
N ARG A 279 -8.44 18.44 6.97
CA ARG A 279 -7.45 19.25 6.27
C ARG A 279 -6.04 18.81 6.61
N GLU A 280 -5.75 18.61 7.89
CA GLU A 280 -4.43 18.22 8.37
C GLU A 280 -4.01 16.86 7.84
N GLU A 281 -4.89 15.88 7.94
CA GLU A 281 -4.65 14.53 7.45
C GLU A 281 -4.39 14.52 5.94
N TRP A 282 -5.22 15.23 5.16
CA TRP A 282 -4.99 15.37 3.71
C TRP A 282 -3.65 16.04 3.41
N ARG A 283 -3.22 17.04 4.20
CA ARG A 283 -1.92 17.69 4.03
C ARG A 283 -0.74 16.77 4.34
N LEU A 284 -0.83 15.94 5.39
CA LEU A 284 0.20 14.96 5.70
C LEU A 284 0.38 13.95 4.57
N HIS A 285 -0.72 13.43 4.03
CA HIS A 285 -0.67 12.56 2.85
C HIS A 285 -0.20 13.31 1.59
N TRP A 286 -0.50 14.60 1.46
CA TRP A 286 -0.02 15.41 0.33
C TRP A 286 1.49 15.62 0.37
N VAL A 287 2.04 15.95 1.54
CA VAL A 287 3.50 16.03 1.75
C VAL A 287 4.14 14.70 1.40
N ALA A 288 3.62 13.59 1.93
CA ALA A 288 4.15 12.26 1.66
C ALA A 288 4.10 11.88 0.17
N LEU A 289 3.02 12.25 -0.53
CA LEU A 289 2.94 12.06 -1.97
C LEU A 289 4.01 12.89 -2.70
N CYS A 290 4.22 14.16 -2.33
CA CYS A 290 5.27 14.99 -2.92
C CYS A 290 6.69 14.46 -2.65
N LEU A 291 6.87 13.73 -1.55
CA LEU A 291 8.14 13.07 -1.21
C LEU A 291 8.27 11.67 -1.84
N ALA A 292 7.23 11.11 -2.45
CA ALA A 292 7.31 9.81 -3.11
C ALA A 292 8.35 9.78 -4.24
N PRO A 293 8.41 10.79 -5.15
CA PRO A 293 9.46 10.87 -6.15
C PRO A 293 10.86 11.01 -5.55
N VAL A 294 11.00 11.70 -4.41
CA VAL A 294 12.27 11.86 -3.71
C VAL A 294 12.77 10.50 -3.21
N LEU A 295 11.88 9.72 -2.58
CA LEU A 295 12.20 8.36 -2.17
C LEU A 295 12.54 7.47 -3.37
N SER A 296 11.77 7.56 -4.45
CA SER A 296 12.01 6.80 -5.68
C SER A 296 13.37 7.11 -6.32
N ALA A 297 13.71 8.40 -6.45
CA ALA A 297 14.98 8.85 -7.00
C ALA A 297 16.16 8.49 -6.08
N GLY A 298 15.98 8.59 -4.76
CA GLY A 298 17.00 8.20 -3.78
C GLY A 298 17.21 6.69 -3.68
N ALA A 299 16.17 5.88 -3.90
CA ALA A 299 16.26 4.43 -3.88
C ALA A 299 17.00 3.87 -5.11
N ALA A 300 16.85 4.49 -6.28
CA ALA A 300 17.46 4.03 -7.52
C ALA A 300 18.98 3.76 -7.43
N PRO A 301 19.85 4.72 -7.01
CA PRO A 301 21.29 4.46 -6.91
C PRO A 301 21.65 3.45 -5.80
N LEU A 302 20.82 3.32 -4.76
CA LEU A 302 21.02 2.29 -3.73
C LEU A 302 20.75 0.91 -4.30
N LEU A 303 19.67 0.74 -5.07
CA LEU A 303 19.30 -0.51 -5.71
C LEU A 303 20.31 -0.91 -6.81
N GLU A 304 20.76 0.04 -7.63
CA GLU A 304 21.83 -0.16 -8.61
C GLU A 304 23.11 -0.70 -7.93
N ARG A 305 23.56 -0.07 -6.84
CA ARG A 305 24.79 -0.48 -6.14
C ARG A 305 24.66 -1.79 -5.35
N SER A 306 23.53 -2.00 -4.70
CA SER A 306 23.34 -3.13 -3.77
C SER A 306 22.91 -4.41 -4.47
N LEU A 307 22.17 -4.31 -5.58
CA LEU A 307 21.60 -5.45 -6.30
C LEU A 307 22.10 -5.53 -7.75
N GLY A 308 23.01 -4.65 -8.18
CA GLY A 308 23.59 -4.68 -9.52
C GLY A 308 22.57 -4.41 -10.62
N LEU A 309 21.50 -3.68 -10.33
CA LEU A 309 20.42 -3.40 -11.30
C LEU A 309 20.89 -2.43 -12.37
N ASP A 310 20.43 -2.64 -13.60
CA ASP A 310 20.69 -1.72 -14.70
C ASP A 310 19.99 -0.35 -14.54
N GLY A 311 20.38 0.59 -15.40
CA GLY A 311 19.91 1.98 -15.38
C GLY A 311 18.42 2.19 -15.66
N LEU A 312 17.68 1.17 -16.12
CA LEU A 312 16.22 1.21 -16.27
C LEU A 312 15.51 0.54 -15.09
N THR A 313 16.00 -0.64 -14.70
CA THR A 313 15.42 -1.49 -13.66
C THR A 313 15.53 -0.81 -12.28
N ALA A 314 16.65 -0.16 -11.98
CA ALA A 314 16.86 0.57 -10.73
C ALA A 314 15.84 1.72 -10.51
N PRO A 315 15.69 2.70 -11.44
CA PRO A 315 14.70 3.75 -11.27
C PRO A 315 13.26 3.24 -11.36
N ALA A 316 12.97 2.21 -12.16
CA ALA A 316 11.64 1.59 -12.19
C ALA A 316 11.28 0.95 -10.84
N ALA A 317 12.19 0.19 -10.22
CA ALA A 317 11.98 -0.41 -8.91
C ALA A 317 11.80 0.68 -7.82
N GLY A 318 12.62 1.73 -7.84
CA GLY A 318 12.48 2.87 -6.94
C GLY A 318 11.14 3.59 -7.10
N ALA A 319 10.71 3.82 -8.34
CA ALA A 319 9.40 4.40 -8.67
C ALA A 319 8.24 3.54 -8.15
N ALA A 320 8.31 2.23 -8.34
CA ALA A 320 7.27 1.28 -7.95
C ALA A 320 7.02 1.24 -6.43
N ILE A 321 8.06 1.42 -5.61
CA ILE A 321 7.93 1.37 -4.14
C ILE A 321 7.62 2.74 -3.49
N GLY A 322 8.00 3.84 -4.15
CA GLY A 322 8.00 5.18 -3.54
C GLY A 322 6.65 5.60 -2.98
N CYS A 323 5.59 5.52 -3.78
CA CYS A 323 4.24 5.93 -3.37
C CYS A 323 3.68 5.07 -2.22
N GLY A 324 3.90 3.76 -2.27
CA GLY A 324 3.42 2.85 -1.22
C GLY A 324 4.11 3.10 0.11
N MET A 325 5.44 3.25 0.10
CA MET A 325 6.24 3.51 1.28
C MET A 325 5.92 4.87 1.91
N THR A 326 5.80 5.95 1.12
CA THR A 326 5.46 7.25 1.70
C THR A 326 4.01 7.32 2.18
N ALA A 327 3.07 6.62 1.55
CA ALA A 327 1.70 6.51 2.05
C ALA A 327 1.61 5.73 3.37
N PHE A 328 2.42 4.67 3.54
CA PHE A 328 2.60 4.01 4.83
C PHE A 328 3.16 4.97 5.88
N ALA A 329 4.23 5.70 5.55
CA ALA A 329 4.83 6.69 6.44
C ALA A 329 3.83 7.80 6.83
N ALA A 330 3.00 8.27 5.90
CA ALA A 330 1.94 9.24 6.19
C ALA A 330 0.91 8.68 7.20
N THR A 331 0.50 7.42 7.02
CA THR A 331 -0.42 6.74 7.94
C THR A 331 0.20 6.58 9.34
N LEU A 332 1.50 6.30 9.40
CA LEU A 332 2.26 6.29 10.65
C LEU A 332 2.28 7.68 11.29
N MET A 333 2.60 8.73 10.51
CA MET A 333 2.64 10.10 11.00
C MET A 333 1.29 10.58 11.53
N VAL A 334 0.19 10.25 10.84
CA VAL A 334 -1.17 10.52 11.32
C VAL A 334 -1.43 9.80 12.64
N SER A 335 -1.01 8.53 12.77
CA SER A 335 -1.17 7.76 14.00
C SER A 335 -0.39 8.38 15.17
N VAL A 336 0.90 8.69 14.95
CA VAL A 336 1.77 9.37 15.93
C VAL A 336 1.15 10.69 16.36
N ARG A 337 0.61 11.46 15.41
CA ARG A 337 -0.03 12.73 15.73
C ARG A 337 -1.25 12.59 16.63
N VAL A 338 -2.14 11.64 16.33
CA VAL A 338 -3.32 11.38 17.17
C VAL A 338 -2.89 10.92 18.57
N MET A 339 -1.87 10.07 18.65
CA MET A 339 -1.32 9.62 19.93
C MET A 339 -0.68 10.74 20.73
N TYR A 340 0.10 11.61 20.07
CA TYR A 340 0.69 12.79 20.69
C TYR A 340 -0.38 13.73 21.26
N ALA A 341 -1.44 14.00 20.51
CA ALA A 341 -2.56 14.82 20.97
C ALA A 341 -3.25 14.25 22.23
N ARG A 342 -3.42 12.91 22.28
CA ARG A 342 -3.97 12.23 23.47
C ARG A 342 -3.05 12.36 24.68
N GLU A 343 -1.75 12.21 24.47
CA GLU A 343 -0.75 12.34 25.54
C GLU A 343 -0.68 13.78 26.08
N VAL A 344 -0.76 14.79 25.21
CA VAL A 344 -0.85 16.20 25.62
C VAL A 344 -2.07 16.44 26.49
N LEU A 345 -3.25 15.93 26.11
CA LEU A 345 -4.45 16.05 26.93
C LEU A 345 -4.32 15.33 28.28
N LYS A 346 -3.75 14.12 28.29
CA LYS A 346 -3.53 13.36 29.51
C LYS A 346 -2.65 14.13 30.50
N ARG A 347 -1.61 14.83 30.02
CA ARG A 347 -0.70 15.66 30.84
C ARG A 347 -1.33 16.97 31.29
N ALA A 348 -2.31 17.48 30.56
CA ALA A 348 -3.02 18.71 30.91
C ALA A 348 -4.10 18.49 31.99
N LEU A 349 -4.48 17.24 32.29
CA LEU A 349 -5.41 16.93 33.37
C LEU A 349 -4.74 17.16 34.73
N PRO A 350 -5.39 17.85 35.69
CA PRO A 350 -4.88 18.00 37.04
C PRO A 350 -4.58 16.63 37.68
N ALA A 351 -3.49 16.55 38.45
CA ALA A 351 -3.15 15.33 39.18
C ALA A 351 -4.34 14.91 40.09
N PRO A 352 -4.74 13.63 40.09
CA PRO A 352 -5.76 13.15 41.01
C PRO A 352 -5.27 13.38 42.45
N GLY A 353 -5.82 14.40 43.13
CA GLY A 353 -5.45 14.76 44.51
C GLY A 353 -5.21 16.25 44.78
N SER A 354 -5.07 17.11 43.75
CA SER A 354 -4.85 18.55 43.98
C SER A 354 -6.13 19.35 44.29
N ALA A 355 -7.30 18.71 44.28
CA ALA A 355 -8.60 19.38 44.44
C ALA A 355 -9.14 19.42 45.89
N GLY A 356 -8.33 19.09 46.91
CA GLY A 356 -8.83 18.88 48.27
C GLY A 356 -7.94 19.38 49.41
N ARG A 357 -7.39 20.60 49.30
CA ARG A 357 -7.03 21.41 50.49
C ARG A 357 -7.58 22.81 50.31
N LEU A 358 -8.90 22.91 50.20
CA LEU A 358 -9.58 24.14 50.59
C LEU A 358 -9.61 24.11 52.12
N SER A 359 -8.69 24.86 52.71
CA SER A 359 -8.61 25.12 54.15
C SER A 359 -9.99 25.52 54.67
N ALA A 360 -10.53 24.75 55.61
CA ALA A 360 -11.70 25.19 56.36
C ALA A 360 -11.34 26.51 57.10
N PRO A 361 -12.22 27.51 57.11
CA PRO A 361 -11.98 28.71 57.89
C PRO A 361 -12.01 28.32 59.37
N VAL A 362 -10.94 28.63 60.08
CA VAL A 362 -10.89 28.55 61.54
C VAL A 362 -11.83 29.63 62.06
N ALA A 363 -12.92 29.21 62.71
CA ALA A 363 -13.85 30.07 63.43
C ALA A 363 -13.38 30.32 64.85
#